data_AF-A0A519QKT3-F1
#
_entry.id   AF-A0A519QKT3-F1
#
_cell.length_a   1.000
_cell.length_b   1.000
_cell.length_c   1.000
_cell.angle_alpha   90.00
_cell.angle_beta   90.00
_cell.angle_gamma   90.00
#
_symmetry.space_group_name_H-M   'P 1'
#
loop_
_entity.id
_entity.type
_entity.pdbx_description
1 polymer ?
#
loop_
_entity_poly.entity_id
_entity_poly.type
_entity_poly.pdbx_seq_one_letter_code
_entity_poly.pdbx_strand_id
1 'polypeptide(L)'
;MTTELILLCLAAFGAGFIDAIVGGGGLLQTPATLLILSHYPVATLLGTVKIPSLAGTAVAAFKYAKQVKFNYVVLAACTIAA
;
A
#
# COMPACT_ATOMS: atom_id res chain seq x y z
N MET A 1 -12.55 18.07 -8.29
CA MET A 1 -11.75 17.28 -9.25
C MET A 1 -10.25 17.54 -9.16
N THR A 2 -9.71 18.70 -9.56
CA THR A 2 -8.24 18.93 -9.53
C THR A 2 -7.66 18.95 -8.12
N THR A 3 -8.35 19.57 -7.16
CA THR A 3 -7.97 19.57 -5.74
C THR A 3 -8.03 18.19 -5.11
N GLU A 4 -9.07 17.41 -5.42
CA GLU A 4 -9.25 16.02 -4.96
C GLU A 4 -8.11 15.12 -5.47
N LEU A 5 -7.76 15.21 -6.75
CA LEU A 5 -6.65 14.47 -7.36
C LEU A 5 -5.32 14.77 -6.68
N ILE A 6 -5.03 16.05 -6.39
CA ILE A 6 -3.80 16.43 -5.69
C ILE A 6 -3.77 15.86 -4.28
N LEU A 7 -4.89 15.93 -3.56
CA LEU A 7 -5.04 15.34 -2.22
C LEU A 7 -4.87 13.82 -2.23
N LEU A 8 -5.44 13.13 -3.20
CA LEU A 8 -5.30 11.68 -3.36
C LEU A 8 -3.88 11.28 -3.71
N CYS A 9 -3.20 12.03 -4.58
CA CYS A 9 -1.80 11.78 -4.89
C CYS A 9 -0.90 11.95 -3.66
N LEU A 10 -1.12 13.00 -2.86
CA LEU A 10 -0.38 13.20 -1.60
C LEU A 10 -0.69 12.09 -0.58
N ALA A 11 -1.96 11.71 -0.43
CA ALA A 11 -2.36 10.62 0.45
C ALA A 11 -1.79 9.27 0.00
N ALA A 12 -1.80 8.97 -1.30
CA ALA A 12 -1.24 7.76 -1.86
C ALA A 12 0.29 7.71 -1.73
N PHE A 13 0.96 8.85 -1.89
CA PHE A 13 2.39 8.97 -1.65
C PHE A 13 2.74 8.73 -0.18
N GLY A 14 2.01 9.36 0.75
CA GLY A 14 2.18 9.13 2.19
C GLY A 14 1.87 7.68 2.59
N ALA A 15 0.83 7.09 2.02
CA ALA A 15 0.46 5.70 2.24
C ALA A 15 1.57 4.75 1.77
N GLY A 16 2.12 4.95 0.57
CA GLY A 16 3.24 4.17 0.05
C GLY A 16 4.52 4.31 0.87
N PHE A 17 4.78 5.51 1.43
CA PHE A 17 5.89 5.72 2.35
C PHE A 17 5.73 4.95 3.67
N ILE A 18 4.54 5.00 4.28
CA ILE A 18 4.25 4.23 5.51
C ILE A 18 4.32 2.72 5.24
N ASP A 19 3.79 2.27 4.11
CA ASP A 19 3.81 0.86 3.72
C ASP A 19 5.23 0.32 3.61
N ALA A 20 6.17 1.14 3.14
CA ALA A 20 7.58 0.77 3.04
C ALA A 20 8.31 0.69 4.39
N ILE A 21 7.81 1.33 5.46
CA ILE A 21 8.45 1.37 6.78
C ILE A 21 7.86 0.35 7.74
N VAL A 22 6.54 0.35 7.91
CA VAL A 22 5.83 -0.45 8.93
C VAL A 22 4.88 -1.47 8.31
N GLY A 23 4.52 -1.29 7.03
CA GLY A 23 3.45 -2.02 6.38
C GLY A 23 2.07 -1.47 6.75
N GLY A 24 1.09 -1.68 5.87
CA GLY A 24 -0.30 -1.29 6.12
C GLY A 24 -0.67 0.09 5.57
N GLY A 25 0.02 0.58 4.53
CA GLY A 25 -0.31 1.87 3.88
C GLY A 25 -1.75 1.95 3.36
N GLY A 26 -2.37 0.80 3.09
CA GLY A 26 -3.79 0.68 2.78
C GLY A 26 -4.71 1.26 3.86
N LEU A 27 -4.31 1.26 5.14
CA LEU A 27 -5.08 1.87 6.24
C LEU A 27 -5.11 3.40 6.17
N LEU A 28 -4.13 4.03 5.52
CA LEU A 28 -4.15 5.47 5.24
C LEU A 28 -4.92 5.76 3.94
N GLN A 29 -4.67 4.96 2.90
CA GLN A 29 -5.22 5.22 1.57
C GLN A 29 -6.73 4.93 1.48
N THR A 30 -7.22 3.88 2.15
CA THR A 30 -8.66 3.52 2.15
C THR A 30 -9.56 4.62 2.75
N PRO A 31 -9.34 5.16 3.95
CA PRO A 31 -10.17 6.23 4.48
C PRO A 31 -10.03 7.52 3.66
N ALA A 32 -8.83 7.86 3.17
CA ALA A 32 -8.62 9.02 2.31
C ALA A 32 -9.45 8.93 1.03
N THR A 33 -9.47 7.77 0.36
CA THR A 33 -10.28 7.57 -0.85
C THR A 33 -11.78 7.54 -0.56
N LEU A 34 -12.22 6.95 0.55
CA LEU A 34 -13.64 6.94 0.94
C LEU A 34 -14.18 8.33 1.32
N LEU A 35 -13.36 9.17 1.94
CA LEU A 35 -13.71 10.55 2.29
C LEU A 35 -13.74 11.47 1.06
N ILE A 36 -12.77 11.33 0.16
CA ILE A 36 -12.61 12.22 -1.00
C ILE A 36 -13.55 11.83 -2.16
N LEU A 37 -13.79 10.52 -2.39
CA LEU A 37 -14.65 10.00 -3.45
C LEU A 37 -15.96 9.39 -2.91
N SER A 38 -16.60 10.02 -1.93
CA SER A 38 -17.81 9.52 -1.28
C SER A 38 -19.02 9.27 -2.20
N HIS A 39 -19.01 9.82 -3.42
CA HIS A 39 -20.05 9.65 -4.44
C HIS A 39 -19.98 8.33 -5.22
N TYR A 40 -18.90 7.56 -5.10
CA TYR A 40 -18.71 6.31 -5.84
C TYR A 40 -19.03 5.06 -5.01
N PRO A 41 -19.41 3.94 -5.65
CA PRO A 41 -19.61 2.68 -4.94
C PRO A 41 -18.36 2.24 -4.18
N VAL A 42 -18.52 1.89 -2.90
CA VAL A 42 -17.42 1.45 -2.01
C VAL A 42 -16.62 0.29 -2.60
N ALA A 43 -17.30 -0.65 -3.27
CA ALA A 43 -16.66 -1.80 -3.91
C ALA A 43 -15.66 -1.38 -5.00
N THR A 44 -16.02 -0.39 -5.81
CA THR A 44 -15.15 0.14 -6.87
C THR A 44 -13.95 0.85 -6.27
N LEU A 45 -14.17 1.69 -5.25
CA LEU A 45 -13.11 2.44 -4.58
C LEU A 45 -12.09 1.50 -3.93
N LEU A 46 -12.56 0.51 -3.16
CA LEU A 46 -11.70 -0.49 -2.52
C LEU A 46 -10.93 -1.33 -3.55
N GLY A 47 -11.54 -1.63 -4.70
CA GLY A 47 -10.86 -2.30 -5.81
C GLY A 47 -9.69 -1.47 -6.36
N THR A 48 -9.89 -0.16 -6.54
CA THR A 48 -8.88 0.73 -7.12
C THR A 48 -7.65 0.91 -6.21
N VAL A 49 -7.82 0.99 -4.88
CA VAL A 49 -6.69 1.20 -3.96
C VAL A 49 -5.84 -0.05 -3.71
N LYS A 50 -6.31 -1.26 -4.06
CA LYS A 50 -5.53 -2.50 -3.88
C LYS A 50 -4.33 -2.61 -4.80
N ILE A 51 -4.47 -2.19 -6.06
CA ILE A 51 -3.38 -2.30 -7.05
C ILE A 51 -2.17 -1.43 -6.66
N PRO A 52 -2.34 -0.14 -6.32
CA PRO A 52 -1.24 0.71 -5.83
C PRO A 52 -0.61 0.16 -4.56
N SER A 53 -1.41 -0.33 -3.61
CA SER A 53 -0.89 -0.90 -2.36
C SER A 53 -0.01 -2.12 -2.61
N LEU A 54 -0.45 -3.05 -3.47
CA LEU A 54 0.35 -4.23 -3.83
C LEU A 54 1.66 -3.85 -4.52
N ALA A 55 1.60 -2.89 -5.46
CA ALA A 55 2.79 -2.43 -6.18
C ALA A 55 3.82 -1.79 -5.23
N GLY A 56 3.37 -0.97 -4.28
CA GLY A 56 4.23 -0.36 -3.25
C GLY A 56 4.92 -1.42 -2.38
N THR A 57 4.16 -2.36 -1.83
CA THR A 57 4.70 -3.46 -1.02
C THR A 57 5.67 -4.33 -1.82
N ALA A 58 5.37 -4.65 -3.07
CA ALA A 58 6.23 -5.46 -3.94
C ALA A 58 7.56 -4.78 -4.24
N VAL A 59 7.55 -3.46 -4.49
CA VAL A 59 8.78 -2.68 -4.71
C VAL A 59 9.62 -2.61 -3.43
N ALA A 60 9.00 -2.40 -2.27
CA ALA A 60 9.68 -2.42 -0.99
C ALA A 60 10.33 -3.79 -0.74
N ALA A 61 9.56 -4.88 -0.90
CA ALA A 61 10.05 -6.24 -0.77
C ALA A 61 11.24 -6.52 -1.71
N PHE A 62 11.17 -6.09 -2.98
CA PHE A 62 12.26 -6.24 -3.93
C PHE A 62 13.53 -5.48 -3.51
N LYS A 63 13.40 -4.24 -3.03
CA LYS A 63 14.54 -3.44 -2.56
C LYS A 63 15.18 -4.06 -1.32
N TYR A 64 14.38 -4.47 -0.35
CA TYR A 64 14.87 -5.19 0.84
C TYR A 64 15.58 -6.48 0.45
N ALA A 65 15.03 -7.21 -0.53
CA ALA A 65 15.62 -8.47 -0.97
C ALA A 65 16.99 -8.34 -1.62
N LYS A 66 17.31 -7.18 -2.21
CA LYS A 66 18.64 -6.89 -2.75
C LYS A 66 19.65 -6.45 -1.70
N GLN A 67 19.20 -5.89 -0.58
CA GLN A 67 20.09 -5.30 0.43
C GLN A 67 20.36 -6.23 1.62
N VAL A 68 19.47 -7.18 1.91
CA VAL A 68 19.53 -8.03 3.11
C VAL A 68 19.85 -9.47 2.74
N LYS A 69 20.75 -10.10 3.49
CA LYS A 69 20.99 -11.55 3.42
C LYS A 69 19.92 -12.27 4.25
N PHE A 70 19.03 -13.00 3.60
CA PHE A 70 18.00 -13.76 4.30
C PHE A 70 18.51 -15.09 4.83
N ASN A 71 18.04 -15.48 6.01
CA ASN A 71 18.02 -16.87 6.40
C ASN A 71 16.78 -17.53 5.80
N TYR A 72 16.97 -18.34 4.75
CA TYR A 72 15.88 -18.96 4.00
C TYR A 72 14.95 -19.86 4.85
N VAL A 73 15.46 -20.45 5.94
CA VAL A 73 14.65 -21.27 6.85
C VAL A 73 13.66 -20.42 7.61
N VAL A 74 14.13 -19.29 8.15
CA VAL A 74 13.26 -18.33 8.86
C VAL A 74 12.30 -17.66 7.89
N LEU A 75 12.77 -17.29 6.70
CA LEU A 75 11.92 -16.69 5.67
C LEU A 75 10.78 -17.63 5.27
N ALA A 76 11.08 -18.92 4.99
CA ALA A 76 10.07 -19.91 4.64
C ALA A 76 9.05 -20.10 5.77
N ALA A 77 9.51 -20.21 7.03
CA ALA A 77 8.63 -20.32 8.19
C ALA A 77 7.70 -19.09 8.31
N CYS A 78 8.22 -17.87 8.12
CA CYS A 78 7.41 -16.66 8.15
C CYS A 78 6.40 -16.59 7.00
N THR A 79 6.76 -17.02 5.78
CA THR A 79 5.83 -17.00 4.63
C THR A 79 4.71 -18.04 4.72
N ILE A 80 4.93 -19.15 5.43
CA ILE A 80 3.89 -20.17 5.64
C ILE A 80 2.92 -19.75 6.75
N ALA A 81 3.41 -18.96 7.71
CA ALA A 81 2.61 -18.47 8.83
C ALA A 81 1.81 -17.19 8.52
N ALA A 82 2.24 -16.39 7.54
CA ALA A 82 1.59 -15.15 7.10
C ALA A 82 0.44 -15.41 6.11
#